data_AF-E9HXE9-F1
#
_entry.id   AF-E9HXE9-F1
#
_cell.length_a   1.000
_cell.length_b   1.000
_cell.length_c   1.000
_cell.angle_alpha   90.00
_cell.angle_beta   90.00
_cell.angle_gamma   90.00
#
_symmetry.space_group_name_H-M   'P 1'
#
loop_
_entity.id
_entity.type
_entity.pdbx_description
1 polymer ?
#
loop_
_entity_poly.entity_id
_entity_poly.type
_entity_poly.pdbx_seq_one_letter_code
_entity_poly.pdbx_strand_id
1 'polypeptide(L)'
;MTTKKTFFVITNCFSPAEEGNISPKIFRSSLQGKELRIVTGHFPPVISILRNSSGHIIGYSDQLYLQFLYLAKKLKFAYKISPAAENTNGVKINGSWNGIIGALTKGEADFGLVPVAVSLERYEAIEFCGRVGGDYTGILIKYPEGSNFPTNQFKQQKLLAAVWCFVAFVFVNIYNSTLTSYMSVRYQKPVVNSFHDLAAIPSYQATILTGSIQDMDLLVSLTTETNLEYMKVIYEKIKKCSSDCRKFTFPEMVNPVVQKDNYVSIIVF
;
A
#
# COMPACT_ATOMS: atom_id res chain seq x y z
N MET A 1 -11.49 -35.00 -2.54
CA MET A 1 -12.14 -33.69 -2.28
C MET A 1 -11.78 -33.27 -0.88
N THR A 2 -10.70 -32.51 -0.74
CA THR A 2 -10.27 -31.93 0.54
C THR A 2 -11.25 -30.82 0.89
N THR A 3 -12.05 -31.04 1.94
CA THR A 3 -12.92 -30.03 2.53
C THR A 3 -12.05 -28.83 2.93
N LYS A 4 -12.19 -27.71 2.20
CA LYS A 4 -11.63 -26.43 2.63
C LYS A 4 -12.21 -26.14 4.02
N LYS A 5 -11.36 -26.01 5.03
CA LYS A 5 -11.82 -25.65 6.37
C LYS A 5 -12.12 -24.15 6.38
N THR A 6 -13.39 -23.81 6.57
CA THR A 6 -13.91 -22.44 6.62
C THR A 6 -13.31 -21.67 7.78
N PHE A 7 -12.48 -20.68 7.49
CA PHE A 7 -11.94 -19.77 8.50
C PHE A 7 -11.81 -18.36 7.93
N PHE A 8 -12.53 -17.44 8.57
CA PHE A 8 -12.88 -16.13 8.05
C PHE A 8 -11.66 -15.19 8.05
N VAL A 9 -11.59 -14.30 7.07
CA VAL A 9 -10.79 -13.07 7.10
C VAL A 9 -11.82 -11.94 7.11
N ILE A 10 -11.94 -11.19 8.21
CA ILE A 10 -12.89 -10.08 8.31
C ILE A 10 -12.28 -8.93 7.53
N THR A 11 -12.74 -8.80 6.31
CA THR A 11 -13.00 -7.49 5.73
C THR A 11 -14.44 -7.49 5.21
N ASN A 12 -15.43 -7.24 6.09
CA ASN A 12 -16.87 -7.09 5.79
C ASN A 12 -17.64 -8.41 5.57
N CYS A 13 -17.94 -9.11 6.65
CA CYS A 13 -19.13 -9.96 6.69
C CYS A 13 -20.36 -9.08 6.99
N PHE A 14 -20.92 -8.38 6.01
CA PHE A 14 -22.35 -8.01 5.92
C PHE A 14 -22.56 -7.17 4.66
N SER A 15 -23.07 -7.78 3.58
CA SER A 15 -23.87 -7.04 2.60
C SER A 15 -25.21 -6.73 3.26
N PRO A 16 -25.78 -5.52 3.13
CA PRO A 16 -27.21 -5.34 3.31
C PRO A 16 -27.87 -6.31 2.31
N ALA A 17 -28.85 -7.09 2.78
CA ALA A 17 -29.62 -7.93 1.88
C ALA A 17 -30.36 -7.00 0.90
N GLU A 18 -30.01 -7.05 -0.39
CA GLU A 18 -30.98 -6.70 -1.42
C GLU A 18 -32.10 -7.74 -1.36
N GLU A 19 -33.34 -7.26 -1.29
CA GLU A 19 -34.54 -8.08 -1.32
C GLU A 19 -34.61 -8.85 -2.65
N GLY A 20 -34.14 -10.08 -2.65
CA GLY A 20 -34.14 -10.91 -3.84
C GLY A 20 -33.60 -12.31 -3.58
N ASN A 21 -34.46 -13.19 -3.06
CA ASN A 21 -34.41 -14.66 -3.14
C ASN A 21 -33.06 -15.32 -3.49
N ILE A 22 -32.10 -15.27 -2.56
CA ILE A 22 -31.06 -16.28 -2.43
C ILE A 22 -31.08 -16.75 -0.98
N SER A 23 -31.63 -17.94 -0.77
CA SER A 23 -31.77 -18.55 0.55
C SER A 23 -30.40 -18.72 1.23
N PRO A 24 -30.13 -18.08 2.39
CA PRO A 24 -28.88 -18.24 3.12
C PRO A 24 -28.92 -19.53 3.94
N LYS A 25 -28.89 -20.68 3.27
CA LYS A 25 -28.72 -21.98 3.93
C LYS A 25 -27.25 -22.16 4.27
N ILE A 26 -26.79 -21.66 5.43
CA ILE A 26 -25.67 -22.20 6.27
C ILE A 26 -25.35 -21.33 7.50
N PHE A 27 -25.82 -20.08 7.62
CA PHE A 27 -25.45 -19.20 8.76
C PHE A 27 -26.50 -19.10 9.88
N ARG A 28 -26.81 -20.23 10.54
CA ARG A 28 -27.66 -20.27 11.75
C ARG A 28 -27.06 -21.09 12.90
N SER A 29 -25.74 -21.10 13.08
CA SER A 29 -25.17 -21.46 14.39
C SER A 29 -24.64 -20.18 15.04
N SER A 30 -25.23 -19.80 16.17
CA SER A 30 -24.85 -18.59 16.89
C SER A 30 -23.38 -18.70 17.32
N LEU A 31 -22.55 -17.70 16.99
CA LEU A 31 -21.19 -17.58 17.51
C LEU A 31 -21.19 -17.26 19.02
N GLN A 32 -22.37 -16.96 19.57
CA GLN A 32 -22.55 -16.64 20.97
C GLN A 32 -22.02 -17.75 21.88
N GLY A 33 -21.15 -17.39 22.81
CA GLY A 33 -20.56 -18.32 23.78
C GLY A 33 -19.44 -19.21 23.26
N LYS A 34 -19.03 -19.07 21.98
CA LYS A 34 -17.81 -19.73 21.47
C LYS A 34 -16.57 -18.89 21.78
N GLU A 35 -15.45 -19.56 22.04
CA GLU A 35 -14.14 -18.93 22.10
C GLU A 35 -13.40 -19.15 20.77
N LEU A 36 -13.02 -18.07 20.08
CA LEU A 36 -12.34 -18.12 18.79
C LEU A 36 -10.85 -17.83 18.94
N ARG A 37 -10.00 -18.62 18.28
CA ARG A 37 -8.55 -18.40 18.19
C ARG A 37 -8.26 -17.49 17.01
N ILE A 38 -7.58 -16.39 17.27
CA ILE A 38 -7.33 -15.35 16.27
C ILE A 38 -5.82 -15.21 16.09
N VAL A 39 -5.38 -15.18 14.85
CA VAL A 39 -4.00 -14.86 14.49
C VAL A 39 -3.94 -13.47 13.86
N THR A 40 -2.93 -12.69 14.23
CA THR A 40 -2.71 -11.34 13.68
C THR A 40 -1.22 -11.03 13.50
N GLY A 41 -0.91 -9.95 12.80
CA GLY A 41 0.44 -9.42 12.61
C GLY A 41 0.52 -7.96 13.02
N HIS A 42 1.73 -7.39 12.94
CA HIS A 42 2.01 -5.98 13.18
C HIS A 42 2.14 -5.26 11.84
N PHE A 43 1.06 -4.58 11.42
CA PHE A 43 0.92 -3.84 10.17
C PHE A 43 0.34 -2.43 10.41
N PRO A 44 1.10 -1.53 11.06
CA PRO A 44 0.66 -0.16 11.26
C PRO A 44 0.49 0.58 9.91
N PRO A 45 -0.49 1.49 9.78
CA PRO A 45 -1.44 1.92 10.83
C PRO A 45 -2.74 1.12 10.87
N VAL A 46 -2.83 -0.04 10.21
CA VAL A 46 -4.09 -0.81 10.11
C VAL A 46 -4.33 -1.66 11.36
N ILE A 47 -3.29 -2.32 11.85
CA ILE A 47 -3.29 -3.07 13.10
C ILE A 47 -1.91 -3.09 13.72
N SER A 48 -1.83 -2.76 15.01
CA SER A 48 -0.59 -2.78 15.76
C SER A 48 -0.66 -3.72 16.94
N ILE A 49 0.37 -4.54 17.09
CA ILE A 49 0.66 -5.29 18.31
C ILE A 49 1.45 -4.38 19.25
N LEU A 50 0.87 -4.07 20.41
CA LEU A 50 1.51 -3.25 21.44
C LEU A 50 2.35 -4.15 22.34
N ARG A 51 3.62 -3.78 22.52
CA ARG A 51 4.57 -4.50 23.38
C ARG A 51 5.15 -3.57 24.44
N ASN A 52 5.39 -4.08 25.63
CA ASN A 52 6.15 -3.37 26.66
C ASN A 52 7.67 -3.44 26.36
N SER A 53 8.48 -2.83 27.23
CA SER A 53 9.95 -2.87 27.12
C SER A 53 10.57 -4.27 27.20
N SER A 54 9.87 -5.25 27.81
CA SER A 54 10.33 -6.65 27.83
C SER A 54 9.88 -7.46 26.60
N GLY A 55 9.21 -6.83 25.62
CA GLY A 55 8.69 -7.47 24.42
C GLY A 55 7.37 -8.24 24.62
N HIS A 56 6.83 -8.23 25.84
CA HIS A 56 5.55 -8.85 26.17
C HIS A 56 4.40 -8.05 25.56
N ILE A 57 3.41 -8.77 25.01
CA ILE A 57 2.25 -8.17 24.35
C ILE A 57 1.32 -7.61 25.42
N ILE A 58 1.09 -6.30 25.40
CA ILE A 58 0.20 -5.60 26.32
C ILE A 58 -1.18 -5.34 25.71
N GLY A 59 -1.31 -5.46 24.39
CA GLY A 59 -2.58 -5.28 23.70
C GLY A 59 -2.43 -5.11 22.20
N TYR A 60 -3.52 -4.66 21.59
CA TYR A 60 -3.62 -4.38 20.16
C TYR A 60 -4.29 -3.02 19.96
N SER A 61 -3.97 -2.33 18.87
CA SER A 61 -4.56 -1.04 18.53
C SER A 61 -4.89 -0.92 17.05
N ASP A 62 -5.40 0.27 16.70
CA ASP A 62 -5.72 0.74 15.35
C ASP A 62 -7.06 0.25 14.79
N GLN A 63 -7.37 0.69 13.57
CA GLN A 63 -8.70 0.61 12.98
C GLN A 63 -9.25 -0.81 12.93
N LEU A 64 -8.44 -1.78 12.47
CA LEU A 64 -8.89 -3.15 12.29
C LEU A 64 -9.21 -3.84 13.63
N TYR A 65 -8.44 -3.53 14.68
CA TYR A 65 -8.70 -4.02 16.03
C TYR A 65 -10.01 -3.45 16.60
N LEU A 66 -10.27 -2.15 16.41
CA LEU A 66 -11.51 -1.52 16.85
C LEU A 66 -12.75 -2.10 16.14
N GLN A 67 -12.65 -2.35 14.83
CA GLN A 67 -13.71 -3.02 14.06
C GLN A 67 -13.98 -4.44 14.60
N PHE A 68 -12.91 -5.18 14.92
CA PHE A 68 -13.01 -6.50 15.51
C PHE A 68 -13.69 -6.48 16.89
N LEU A 69 -13.34 -5.52 17.76
CA LEU A 69 -13.99 -5.36 19.07
C LEU A 69 -15.50 -5.13 18.94
N TYR A 70 -15.92 -4.31 17.98
CA TYR A 70 -17.33 -4.08 17.69
C TYR A 70 -18.04 -5.39 17.29
N LEU A 71 -17.40 -6.20 16.43
CA LEU A 71 -17.95 -7.49 15.99
C LEU A 71 -18.04 -8.52 17.13
N ALA A 72 -16.99 -8.64 17.94
CA ALA A 72 -16.98 -9.51 19.12
C ALA A 72 -18.13 -9.17 20.08
N LYS A 73 -18.35 -7.88 20.33
CA LYS A 73 -19.46 -7.39 21.16
C LYS A 73 -20.83 -7.68 20.53
N LYS A 74 -21.00 -7.42 19.23
CA LYS A 74 -22.27 -7.59 18.50
C LYS A 74 -22.67 -9.08 18.44
N LEU A 75 -21.70 -9.95 18.21
CA LEU A 75 -21.90 -11.39 17.99
C LEU A 75 -21.70 -12.24 19.26
N LYS A 76 -21.28 -11.61 20.37
CA LYS A 76 -21.18 -12.20 21.72
C LYS A 76 -20.29 -13.46 21.80
N PHE A 77 -19.16 -13.45 21.07
CA PHE A 77 -18.15 -14.50 21.17
C PHE A 77 -16.96 -14.07 22.04
N ALA A 78 -16.32 -15.03 22.70
CA ALA A 78 -15.04 -14.84 23.37
C ALA A 78 -13.90 -15.07 22.35
N TYR A 79 -12.71 -14.55 22.62
CA TYR A 79 -11.59 -14.68 21.70
C TYR A 79 -10.24 -14.67 22.40
N LYS A 80 -9.26 -15.31 21.77
CA LYS A 80 -7.84 -15.22 22.12
C LYS A 80 -7.04 -14.83 20.88
N ILE A 81 -6.34 -13.70 20.95
CA ILE A 81 -5.50 -13.21 19.86
C ILE A 81 -4.05 -13.62 20.13
N SER A 82 -3.39 -14.13 19.10
CA SER A 82 -1.98 -14.50 19.09
C SER A 82 -1.28 -13.88 17.87
N PRO A 83 -0.02 -13.44 17.99
CA PRO A 83 0.78 -13.07 16.82
C PRO A 83 1.08 -14.30 15.95
N ALA A 84 1.17 -14.11 14.63
CA ALA A 84 1.77 -15.10 13.75
C ALA A 84 3.27 -15.31 14.07
N ALA A 85 3.79 -16.50 13.78
CA ALA A 85 5.20 -16.82 13.95
C ALA A 85 6.10 -15.93 13.10
N GLU A 86 5.74 -15.75 11.82
CA GLU A 86 6.33 -14.75 10.94
C GLU A 86 5.37 -13.57 10.73
N ASN A 87 5.87 -12.34 10.78
CA ASN A 87 5.08 -11.13 10.55
C ASN A 87 4.80 -10.90 9.05
N THR A 88 4.04 -11.81 8.44
CA THR A 88 3.63 -11.75 7.04
C THR A 88 2.20 -12.25 6.88
N ASN A 89 1.48 -11.70 5.90
CA ASN A 89 0.14 -12.19 5.53
C ASN A 89 0.19 -13.64 5.07
N GLY A 90 1.32 -14.06 4.49
CA GLY A 90 1.55 -15.42 4.02
C GLY A 90 2.09 -15.43 2.61
N VAL A 91 3.21 -16.13 2.46
CA VAL A 91 3.94 -16.41 1.24
C VAL A 91 4.02 -17.92 1.10
N LYS A 92 3.75 -18.43 -0.10
CA LYS A 92 3.87 -19.85 -0.39
C LYS A 92 5.34 -20.17 -0.69
N ILE A 93 5.98 -20.92 0.20
CA ILE A 93 7.37 -21.34 0.07
C ILE A 93 7.37 -22.87 -0.05
N ASN A 94 7.87 -23.39 -1.17
CA ASN A 94 7.93 -24.83 -1.46
C ASN A 94 6.58 -25.55 -1.25
N GLY A 95 5.48 -24.90 -1.67
CA GLY A 95 4.13 -25.44 -1.55
C GLY A 95 3.44 -25.23 -0.19
N SER A 96 4.16 -24.76 0.84
CA SER A 96 3.62 -24.50 2.18
C SER A 96 3.45 -23.01 2.45
N TRP A 97 2.39 -22.62 3.13
CA TRP A 97 2.15 -21.24 3.55
C TRP A 97 2.84 -20.94 4.88
N ASN A 98 3.47 -19.77 4.97
CA ASN A 98 3.96 -19.21 6.22
C ASN A 98 3.03 -18.10 6.75
N GLY A 99 3.40 -17.49 7.88
CA GLY A 99 2.71 -16.35 8.48
C GLY A 99 1.25 -16.65 8.81
N ILE A 100 0.39 -15.68 8.53
CA ILE A 100 -1.03 -15.72 8.89
C ILE A 100 -1.78 -16.83 8.14
N ILE A 101 -1.63 -16.92 6.82
CA ILE A 101 -2.23 -18.01 6.03
C ILE A 101 -1.65 -19.37 6.46
N GLY A 102 -0.37 -19.44 6.83
CA GLY A 102 0.25 -20.63 7.39
C GLY A 102 -0.45 -21.11 8.67
N ALA A 103 -0.68 -20.20 9.63
CA ALA A 103 -1.37 -20.52 10.87
C ALA A 103 -2.83 -20.98 10.63
N LEU A 104 -3.53 -20.37 9.67
CA LEU A 104 -4.90 -20.76 9.30
C LEU A 104 -4.95 -22.13 8.64
N THR A 105 -4.08 -22.39 7.66
CA THR A 105 -4.05 -23.67 6.93
C THR A 105 -3.64 -24.84 7.82
N LYS A 106 -2.83 -24.60 8.85
CA LYS A 106 -2.47 -25.59 9.89
C LYS A 106 -3.54 -25.77 10.97
N GLY A 107 -4.57 -24.92 11.01
CA GLY A 107 -5.63 -24.97 12.03
C GLY A 107 -5.21 -24.47 13.41
N GLU A 108 -4.12 -23.68 13.48
CA GLU A 108 -3.61 -23.07 14.71
C GLU A 108 -4.50 -21.90 15.16
N ALA A 109 -5.19 -21.26 14.22
CA ALA A 109 -6.19 -20.24 14.45
C ALA A 109 -7.47 -20.49 13.64
N ASP A 110 -8.58 -19.97 14.13
CA ASP A 110 -9.89 -20.03 13.48
C ASP A 110 -10.14 -18.77 12.61
N PHE A 111 -9.34 -17.73 12.80
CA PHE A 111 -9.59 -16.42 12.21
C PHE A 111 -8.31 -15.60 12.02
N GLY A 112 -8.16 -14.96 10.86
CA GLY A 112 -7.05 -14.05 10.56
C GLY A 112 -7.48 -12.59 10.64
N LEU A 113 -6.94 -11.83 11.59
CA LEU A 113 -7.21 -10.39 11.74
C LEU A 113 -6.07 -9.57 11.13
N VAL A 114 -6.06 -9.41 9.80
CA VAL A 114 -4.98 -8.69 9.09
C VAL A 114 -5.46 -7.93 7.86
N PRO A 115 -4.73 -6.88 7.43
CA PRO A 115 -4.91 -6.28 6.10
C PRO A 115 -4.32 -7.20 5.03
N VAL A 116 -5.17 -7.97 4.34
CA VAL A 116 -4.72 -8.89 3.29
C VAL A 116 -5.52 -8.70 2.00
N ALA A 117 -4.79 -8.53 0.90
CA ALA A 117 -5.38 -8.53 -0.43
C ALA A 117 -5.76 -9.95 -0.87
N VAL A 118 -6.93 -10.06 -1.50
CA VAL A 118 -7.44 -11.29 -2.09
C VAL A 118 -6.73 -11.55 -3.43
N SER A 119 -5.90 -12.59 -3.48
CA SER A 119 -5.32 -13.12 -4.72
C SER A 119 -5.88 -14.51 -5.02
N LEU A 120 -5.79 -14.96 -6.27
CA LEU A 120 -6.24 -16.30 -6.66
C LEU A 120 -5.54 -17.38 -5.83
N GLU A 121 -4.21 -17.29 -5.70
CA GLU A 121 -3.40 -18.26 -4.95
C GLU A 121 -3.83 -18.34 -3.47
N ARG A 122 -4.17 -17.21 -2.85
CA ARG A 122 -4.66 -17.19 -1.47
C ARG A 122 -6.10 -17.70 -1.35
N TYR A 123 -6.94 -17.39 -2.33
CA TYR A 123 -8.34 -17.83 -2.38
C TYR A 123 -8.46 -19.35 -2.58
N GLU A 124 -7.46 -19.97 -3.22
CA GLU A 124 -7.33 -21.42 -3.28
C GLU A 124 -7.03 -22.04 -1.91
N ALA A 125 -6.27 -21.34 -1.07
CA ALA A 125 -5.79 -21.81 0.24
C ALA A 125 -6.77 -21.56 1.41
N ILE A 126 -7.43 -20.40 1.42
CA ILE A 126 -8.32 -19.97 2.51
C ILE A 126 -9.58 -19.27 1.98
N GLU A 127 -10.60 -19.16 2.83
CA GLU A 127 -11.83 -18.42 2.51
C GLU A 127 -11.73 -16.97 3.01
N PHE A 128 -12.14 -16.02 2.18
CA PHE A 128 -12.17 -14.59 2.53
C PHE A 128 -13.61 -14.17 2.83
N CYS A 129 -13.81 -13.34 3.85
CA CYS A 129 -15.09 -12.71 4.07
C CYS A 129 -15.09 -11.29 3.50
N GLY A 130 -15.80 -11.09 2.38
CA GLY A 130 -16.06 -9.78 1.78
C GLY A 130 -14.82 -8.92 1.49
N ARG A 131 -15.05 -7.67 1.09
CA ARG A 131 -14.04 -6.60 1.09
C ARG A 131 -14.60 -5.39 1.85
N VAL A 132 -13.83 -4.82 2.80
CA VAL A 132 -14.19 -3.56 3.51
C VAL A 132 -13.85 -2.35 2.66
N GLY A 133 -12.80 -2.43 1.85
CA GLY A 133 -12.29 -1.35 1.03
C GLY A 133 -11.65 -1.87 -0.25
N GLY A 134 -11.36 -0.94 -1.15
CA GLY A 134 -10.55 -1.18 -2.34
C GLY A 134 -9.28 -0.35 -2.21
N ASP A 135 -8.15 -1.03 -2.19
CA ASP A 135 -6.85 -0.39 -2.18
C ASP A 135 -6.31 -0.25 -3.60
N TYR A 136 -5.46 0.74 -3.84
CA TYR A 136 -4.82 0.97 -5.14
C TYR A 136 -3.30 0.87 -5.03
N THR A 137 -2.68 0.35 -6.09
CA THR A 137 -1.21 0.32 -6.18
C THR A 137 -0.70 1.68 -6.64
N GLY A 138 0.22 2.26 -5.88
CA GLY A 138 0.84 3.55 -6.18
C GLY A 138 2.37 3.53 -6.07
N ILE A 139 2.98 4.63 -6.53
CA ILE A 139 4.43 4.86 -6.47
C ILE A 139 4.70 5.92 -5.42
N LEU A 140 5.46 5.56 -4.39
CA LEU A 140 5.99 6.50 -3.41
C LEU A 140 7.37 6.98 -3.87
N ILE A 141 7.53 8.30 -4.01
CA ILE A 141 8.77 8.96 -4.42
C ILE A 141 9.02 10.19 -3.55
N LYS A 142 10.30 10.50 -3.28
CA LYS A 142 10.68 11.74 -2.58
C LYS A 142 10.23 12.96 -3.37
N TYR A 143 9.63 13.93 -2.68
CA TYR A 143 9.29 15.21 -3.29
C TYR A 143 10.59 15.96 -3.70
N PRO A 144 10.69 16.48 -4.93
CA PRO A 144 11.92 17.14 -5.40
C PRO A 144 12.19 18.43 -4.62
N GLU A 145 13.40 18.60 -4.10
CA GLU A 145 13.81 19.84 -3.45
C GLU A 145 14.01 20.94 -4.51
N GLY A 146 13.47 22.14 -4.27
CA GLY A 146 13.52 23.25 -5.23
C GLY A 146 14.94 23.78 -5.45
N SER A 147 15.37 23.92 -6.71
CA SER A 147 16.61 24.62 -7.05
C SER A 147 16.47 26.14 -6.92
N ASN A 148 17.54 26.80 -6.48
CA ASN A 148 17.63 28.25 -6.35
C ASN A 148 18.09 28.87 -7.68
N PHE A 149 17.34 29.86 -8.19
CA PHE A 149 17.69 30.60 -9.41
C PHE A 149 18.52 31.85 -9.07
N PRO A 150 19.62 32.14 -9.79
CA PRO A 150 20.35 33.39 -9.65
C PRO A 150 19.66 34.52 -10.43
N THR A 151 19.56 35.71 -9.83
CA THR A 151 18.98 36.92 -10.44
C THR A 151 20.08 37.93 -10.75
N ASN A 152 20.09 38.45 -11.98
CA ASN A 152 20.96 39.58 -12.39
C ASN A 152 20.11 40.79 -12.78
N GLN A 153 20.51 41.97 -12.31
CA GLN A 153 19.87 43.27 -12.56
C GLN A 153 20.70 44.11 -13.54
N PHE A 154 20.04 44.82 -14.46
CA PHE A 154 20.67 45.92 -15.21
C PHE A 154 19.72 47.12 -15.40
N LYS A 155 20.32 48.33 -15.36
CA LYS A 155 19.69 49.66 -15.31
C LYS A 155 19.67 50.40 -16.67
N GLN A 156 18.77 51.38 -16.73
CA GLN A 156 18.22 52.18 -17.87
C GLN A 156 19.01 53.44 -18.26
N GLN A 157 18.73 54.03 -19.46
CA GLN A 157 18.77 55.49 -19.78
C GLN A 157 17.74 55.93 -20.89
N LYS A 158 17.37 57.24 -20.91
CA LYS A 158 16.20 57.92 -21.57
C LYS A 158 16.59 58.61 -22.93
N LEU A 159 15.76 59.30 -23.76
CA LEU A 159 14.45 59.98 -23.68
C LEU A 159 13.84 60.25 -25.09
N LEU A 160 13.66 59.25 -25.95
CA LEU A 160 12.60 59.26 -27.01
C LEU A 160 11.42 58.41 -26.54
N ALA A 161 11.17 58.53 -25.25
CA ALA A 161 10.84 57.39 -24.41
C ALA A 161 9.37 57.36 -24.06
N ALA A 162 8.57 58.41 -24.17
CA ALA A 162 7.21 58.39 -23.59
C ALA A 162 6.26 57.35 -24.23
N VAL A 163 6.20 57.28 -25.57
CA VAL A 163 5.38 56.28 -26.28
C VAL A 163 5.97 54.88 -26.11
N TRP A 164 7.29 54.76 -26.27
CA TRP A 164 8.03 53.52 -26.00
C TRP A 164 7.94 53.09 -24.53
N CYS A 165 7.76 54.02 -23.58
CA CYS A 165 7.61 53.79 -22.14
C CYS A 165 6.22 53.30 -21.83
N PHE A 166 5.18 53.75 -22.53
CA PHE A 166 3.84 53.19 -22.35
C PHE A 166 3.79 51.74 -22.84
N VAL A 167 4.34 51.47 -24.02
CA VAL A 167 4.49 50.11 -24.55
C VAL A 167 5.34 49.26 -23.61
N ALA A 168 6.51 49.76 -23.19
CA ALA A 168 7.38 49.06 -22.25
C ALA A 168 6.74 48.88 -20.86
N PHE A 169 5.93 49.83 -20.38
CA PHE A 169 5.21 49.71 -19.12
C PHE A 169 4.19 48.58 -19.20
N VAL A 170 3.43 48.48 -20.29
CA VAL A 170 2.51 47.35 -20.50
C VAL A 170 3.28 46.03 -20.53
N PHE A 171 4.39 45.94 -21.28
CA PHE A 171 5.21 44.73 -21.32
C PHE A 171 5.86 44.38 -19.98
N VAL A 172 6.33 45.36 -19.21
CA VAL A 172 6.91 45.16 -17.87
C VAL A 172 5.85 44.72 -16.88
N ASN A 173 4.64 45.27 -16.94
CA ASN A 173 3.54 44.80 -16.08
C ASN A 173 3.11 43.38 -16.46
N ILE A 174 2.95 43.07 -17.75
CA ILE A 174 2.68 41.70 -18.21
C ILE A 174 3.79 40.76 -17.74
N TYR A 175 5.06 41.12 -17.94
CA TYR A 175 6.20 40.33 -17.49
C TYR A 175 6.20 40.14 -15.98
N ASN A 176 5.99 41.19 -15.19
CA ASN A 176 5.94 41.10 -13.73
C ASN A 176 4.75 40.29 -13.24
N SER A 177 3.56 40.43 -13.83
CA SER A 177 2.38 39.62 -13.51
C SER A 177 2.59 38.15 -13.87
N THR A 178 3.13 37.87 -15.05
CA THR A 178 3.46 36.52 -15.50
C THR A 178 4.57 35.90 -14.63
N LEU A 179 5.62 36.66 -14.30
CA LEU A 179 6.70 36.21 -13.42
C LEU A 179 6.20 35.97 -12.00
N THR A 180 5.36 36.86 -11.46
CA THR A 180 4.73 36.68 -10.14
C THR A 180 3.86 35.43 -10.13
N SER A 181 3.10 35.18 -11.22
CA SER A 181 2.32 33.94 -11.39
C SER A 181 3.18 32.69 -11.50
N TYR A 182 4.35 32.76 -12.15
CA TYR A 182 5.30 31.65 -12.24
C TYR A 182 6.04 31.41 -10.92
N MET A 183 6.26 32.43 -10.10
CA MET A 183 6.96 32.32 -8.81
C MET A 183 6.02 31.98 -7.65
N SER A 184 4.73 32.31 -7.73
CA SER A 184 3.75 32.04 -6.67
C SER A 184 3.49 30.54 -6.48
N VAL A 185 3.67 29.75 -7.54
CA VAL A 185 3.53 28.29 -7.48
C VAL A 185 4.81 27.64 -7.98
N ARG A 186 5.56 27.01 -7.07
CA ARG A 186 6.67 26.11 -7.42
C ARG A 186 6.09 24.79 -7.91
N TYR A 187 5.52 24.76 -9.12
CA TYR A 187 5.04 23.51 -9.70
C TYR A 187 6.23 22.67 -10.18
N GLN A 188 6.64 21.71 -9.36
CA GLN A 188 7.64 20.72 -9.74
C GLN A 188 6.92 19.46 -10.21
N LYS A 189 7.03 19.15 -11.51
CA LYS A 189 6.54 17.88 -12.03
C LYS A 189 7.34 16.74 -11.41
N PRO A 190 6.71 15.68 -10.89
CA PRO A 190 7.42 14.50 -10.45
C PRO A 190 8.18 13.90 -11.63
N VAL A 191 9.40 13.40 -11.38
CA VAL A 191 10.22 12.74 -12.41
C VAL A 191 9.58 11.41 -12.84
N VAL A 192 8.91 10.73 -11.90
CA VAL A 192 8.18 9.48 -12.13
C VAL A 192 6.71 9.72 -11.82
N ASN A 193 5.84 9.69 -12.82
CA ASN A 193 4.39 9.83 -12.65
C ASN A 193 3.63 8.53 -12.92
N SER A 194 4.23 7.61 -13.68
CA SER A 194 3.63 6.34 -14.06
C SER A 194 4.61 5.18 -13.95
N PHE A 195 4.09 3.95 -13.94
CA PHE A 195 4.91 2.74 -14.04
C PHE A 195 5.69 2.68 -15.36
N HIS A 196 5.17 3.30 -16.43
CA HIS A 196 5.89 3.43 -17.69
C HIS A 196 7.13 4.32 -17.54
N ASP A 197 7.01 5.46 -16.86
CA ASP A 197 8.16 6.34 -16.58
C ASP A 197 9.20 5.63 -15.72
N LEU A 198 8.75 4.89 -14.70
CA LEU A 198 9.63 4.10 -13.84
C LEU A 198 10.37 3.00 -14.62
N ALA A 199 9.71 2.37 -15.59
CA ALA A 199 10.35 1.39 -16.47
C ALA A 199 11.38 2.06 -17.40
N ALA A 200 11.05 3.23 -17.96
CA ALA A 200 11.91 3.95 -18.89
C ALA A 200 13.20 4.49 -18.24
N ILE A 201 13.16 4.90 -16.97
CA ILE A 201 14.30 5.55 -16.31
C ILE A 201 15.17 4.53 -15.55
N PRO A 202 16.42 4.26 -15.97
CA PRO A 202 17.26 3.23 -15.35
C PRO A 202 17.90 3.65 -14.02
N SER A 203 17.98 4.95 -13.73
CA SER A 203 18.61 5.47 -12.50
C SER A 203 17.79 5.19 -11.25
N TYR A 204 16.47 5.00 -11.38
CA TYR A 204 15.59 4.75 -10.24
C TYR A 204 15.60 3.28 -9.82
N GLN A 205 15.78 3.06 -8.51
CA GLN A 205 15.62 1.75 -7.89
C GLN A 205 14.25 1.66 -7.22
N ALA A 206 13.52 0.59 -7.51
CA ALA A 206 12.20 0.34 -6.94
C ALA A 206 12.28 -0.69 -5.81
N THR A 207 11.72 -0.35 -4.66
CA THR A 207 11.57 -1.24 -3.51
C THR A 207 10.15 -1.80 -3.46
N ILE A 208 10.02 -3.04 -3.00
CA ILE A 208 8.74 -3.72 -2.88
C ILE A 208 8.69 -4.60 -1.63
N LEU A 209 7.51 -4.68 -1.03
CA LEU A 209 7.24 -5.59 0.08
C LEU A 209 7.05 -7.01 -0.44
N THR A 210 7.89 -7.94 0.02
CA THR A 210 7.85 -9.34 -0.41
C THR A 210 6.59 -10.02 0.11
N GLY A 211 5.87 -10.72 -0.77
CA GLY A 211 4.58 -11.32 -0.43
C GLY A 211 3.41 -10.34 -0.39
N SER A 212 3.61 -9.09 -0.79
CA SER A 212 2.52 -8.16 -1.08
C SER A 212 1.76 -8.57 -2.35
N ILE A 213 0.59 -7.97 -2.56
CA ILE A 213 -0.16 -8.21 -3.81
C ILE A 213 0.62 -7.70 -5.01
N GLN A 214 1.37 -6.60 -4.88
CA GLN A 214 2.18 -6.06 -5.98
C GLN A 214 3.32 -7.00 -6.37
N ASP A 215 3.95 -7.66 -5.40
CA ASP A 215 5.00 -8.65 -5.67
C ASP A 215 4.40 -9.85 -6.42
N MET A 216 3.21 -10.31 -6.02
CA MET A 216 2.47 -11.35 -6.74
C MET A 216 2.06 -10.90 -8.15
N ASP A 217 1.53 -9.69 -8.31
CA ASP A 217 1.08 -9.16 -9.60
C ASP A 217 2.25 -8.99 -10.59
N LEU A 218 3.42 -8.53 -10.10
CA LEU A 218 4.63 -8.47 -10.91
C LEU A 218 5.08 -9.88 -11.34
N LEU A 219 5.00 -10.88 -10.47
CA LEU A 219 5.30 -12.27 -10.81
C LEU A 219 4.31 -12.84 -11.84
N VAL A 220 3.01 -12.56 -11.68
CA VAL A 220 1.96 -12.97 -12.63
C VAL A 220 2.13 -12.28 -13.99
N SER A 221 2.63 -11.04 -14.03
CA SER A 221 2.91 -10.33 -15.27
C SER A 221 4.01 -11.00 -16.12
N LEU A 222 4.84 -11.86 -15.52
CA LEU A 222 5.82 -12.66 -16.25
C LEU A 222 5.19 -13.90 -16.91
N THR A 223 4.17 -14.48 -16.29
CA THR A 223 3.56 -15.75 -16.74
C THR A 223 2.38 -15.54 -17.69
N THR A 224 1.75 -14.36 -17.64
CA THR A 224 0.65 -14.00 -18.54
C THR A 224 1.17 -13.26 -19.77
N GLU A 225 0.68 -13.64 -20.96
CA GLU A 225 0.91 -12.93 -22.23
C GLU A 225 0.11 -11.62 -22.32
N THR A 226 0.11 -10.83 -21.25
CA THR A 226 -0.47 -9.49 -21.29
C THR A 226 0.59 -8.49 -21.77
N ASN A 227 0.19 -7.49 -22.56
CA ASN A 227 1.03 -6.43 -23.14
C ASN A 227 1.60 -5.43 -22.09
N LEU A 228 1.99 -5.90 -20.91
CA LEU A 228 2.53 -5.10 -19.82
C LEU A 228 4.05 -5.21 -19.78
N GLU A 229 4.71 -4.91 -20.91
CA GLU A 229 6.16 -5.00 -21.07
C GLU A 229 6.92 -4.18 -20.01
N TYR A 230 6.38 -3.02 -19.63
CA TYR A 230 6.93 -2.17 -18.59
C TYR A 230 6.97 -2.84 -17.20
N MET A 231 5.99 -3.70 -16.87
CA MET A 231 5.97 -4.43 -15.58
C MET A 231 7.09 -5.49 -15.53
N LYS A 232 7.38 -6.14 -16.66
CA LYS A 232 8.50 -7.09 -16.77
C LYS A 232 9.84 -6.38 -16.56
N VAL A 233 10.01 -5.20 -17.16
CA VAL A 233 11.21 -4.36 -16.96
C VAL A 233 11.37 -3.96 -15.50
N ILE A 234 10.29 -3.54 -14.83
CA ILE A 234 10.31 -3.21 -13.40
C ILE A 234 10.69 -4.43 -12.56
N TYR A 235 10.10 -5.59 -12.84
CA TYR A 235 10.43 -6.83 -12.13
C TYR A 235 11.92 -7.18 -12.25
N GLU A 236 12.48 -7.15 -13.46
CA GLU A 236 13.90 -7.46 -13.67
C GLU A 236 14.82 -6.43 -13.00
N LYS A 237 14.44 -5.15 -12.94
CA LYS A 237 15.16 -4.14 -12.14
C LYS A 237 15.17 -4.49 -10.65
N ILE A 238 14.02 -4.85 -10.09
CA ILE A 238 13.89 -5.26 -8.67
C ILE A 238 14.70 -6.51 -8.40
N LYS A 239 14.64 -7.51 -9.29
CA LYS A 239 15.38 -8.76 -9.18
C LYS A 239 16.89 -8.53 -9.21
N LYS A 240 17.39 -7.66 -10.10
CA LYS A 240 18.81 -7.28 -10.18
C LYS A 240 19.31 -6.60 -8.89
N CYS A 241 18.43 -5.89 -8.18
CA CYS A 241 18.71 -5.21 -6.92
C CYS A 241 18.64 -6.14 -5.68
N SER A 242 18.13 -7.37 -5.82
CA SER A 242 18.15 -8.41 -4.77
C SER A 242 17.58 -7.95 -3.41
N SER A 243 18.28 -8.20 -2.30
CA SER A 243 17.90 -7.88 -0.91
C SER A 243 17.76 -6.38 -0.62
N ASP A 244 18.34 -5.53 -1.46
CA ASP A 244 18.23 -4.09 -1.28
C ASP A 244 16.87 -3.55 -1.73
N CYS A 245 16.21 -4.22 -2.67
CA CYS A 245 14.90 -3.80 -3.18
C CYS A 245 13.73 -4.64 -2.62
N ARG A 246 13.93 -5.93 -2.37
CA ARG A 246 12.90 -6.78 -1.72
C ARG A 246 12.99 -6.65 -0.21
N LYS A 247 11.97 -6.05 0.40
CA LYS A 247 11.90 -5.81 1.85
C LYS A 247 10.79 -6.64 2.49
N PHE A 248 10.89 -6.89 3.79
CA PHE A 248 9.92 -7.70 4.54
C PHE A 248 9.06 -6.88 5.49
N THR A 249 9.47 -5.64 5.76
CA THR A 249 8.70 -4.71 6.60
C THR A 249 8.44 -3.40 5.87
N PHE A 250 7.32 -2.76 6.21
CA PHE A 250 6.94 -1.46 5.62
C PHE A 250 7.99 -0.36 5.87
N PRO A 251 8.58 -0.22 7.08
CA PRO A 251 9.64 0.78 7.31
C PRO A 251 10.88 0.52 6.46
N GLU A 252 11.34 -0.73 6.33
CA GLU A 252 12.50 -1.06 5.50
C GLU A 252 12.26 -0.77 4.01
N MET A 253 11.02 -0.91 3.55
CA MET A 253 10.60 -0.57 2.19
C MET A 253 10.66 0.93 1.94
N VAL A 254 10.17 1.75 2.88
CA VAL A 254 10.00 3.20 2.68
C VAL A 254 11.25 4.01 3.04
N ASN A 255 12.05 3.57 4.02
CA ASN A 255 13.24 4.28 4.49
C ASN A 255 14.22 4.69 3.36
N PRO A 256 14.51 3.82 2.36
CA PRO A 256 15.37 4.20 1.24
C PRO A 256 14.85 5.39 0.43
N VAL A 257 13.54 5.52 0.27
CA VAL A 257 12.92 6.64 -0.48
C VAL A 257 13.17 7.97 0.21
N VAL A 258 13.21 7.98 1.55
CA VAL A 258 13.45 9.19 2.33
C VAL A 258 14.95 9.52 2.38
N GLN A 259 15.80 8.50 2.51
CA GLN A 259 17.23 8.66 2.80
C GLN A 259 18.10 8.80 1.54
N LYS A 260 17.68 8.24 0.41
CA LYS A 260 18.48 8.17 -0.81
C LYS A 260 17.75 8.81 -1.98
N ASP A 261 18.49 9.52 -2.81
CA ASP A 261 17.97 9.99 -4.08
C ASP A 261 17.78 8.82 -5.06
N ASN A 262 16.85 8.97 -6.01
CA ASN A 262 16.51 7.96 -7.01
C ASN A 262 15.97 6.62 -6.45
N TYR A 263 15.37 6.62 -5.27
CA TYR A 263 14.61 5.48 -4.75
C TYR A 263 13.10 5.73 -4.84
N VAL A 264 12.36 4.69 -5.21
CA VAL A 264 10.90 4.65 -5.14
C VAL A 264 10.43 3.39 -4.41
N SER A 265 9.25 3.43 -3.82
CA SER A 265 8.56 2.23 -3.30
C SER A 265 7.26 2.02 -4.02
N ILE A 266 7.00 0.77 -4.40
CA ILE A 266 5.69 0.36 -4.93
C ILE A 266 4.83 -0.05 -3.72
N ILE A 267 3.78 0.72 -3.44
CA ILE A 267 2.99 0.57 -2.21
C ILE A 267 1.49 0.40 -2.49
N VAL A 268 0.79 -0.15 -1.51
CA VAL A 268 -0.69 -0.18 -1.44
C VAL A 268 -1.14 1.09 -0.71
N PHE A 269 -2.16 1.78 -1.24
CA PHE A 269 -2.90 2.85 -0.57
C PHE A 269 -4.32 2.45 -0.28
#